data_AF-A0A645APT0-F1
#
_entry.id   AF-A0A645APT0-F1
#
_cell.length_a   1.000
_cell.length_b   1.000
_cell.length_c   1.000
_cell.angle_alpha   90.00
_cell.angle_beta   90.00
_cell.angle_gamma   90.00
#
_symmetry.space_group_name_H-M   'P 1'
#
loop_
_entity.id
_entity.type
_entity.pdbx_description
1 polymer ?
#
loop_
_entity_poly.entity_id
_entity_poly.type
_entity_poly.pdbx_seq_one_letter_code
_entity_poly.pdbx_strand_id
1 'polypeptide(L)'
;MSSTIEFKFPKRGTMPPVVITWYDGVDNIPSVPEGYGVSEIDPNIPSVGGGKIQPAKLNPGKEIYSKDLIFKGGSHGSTLSIIPDEKAKEMEKKLPPVPKSPSNHFANFLLACQGKEKARSPFEIAGPLSQVFCLGVATQRLNRKIVFDRETKRVTNDAFADAFLTGAPPRKGWEDFYKI
;
A
#
# COMPACT_ATOMS: atom_id res chain seq x y z
N MET A 1 14.55 -11.40 10.26
CA MET A 1 13.19 -11.55 10.82
C MET A 1 12.24 -11.27 9.68
N SER A 2 11.20 -12.10 9.55
CA SER A 2 10.35 -12.13 8.36
C SER A 2 8.93 -12.44 8.79
N SER A 3 7.95 -11.95 8.04
CA SER A 3 6.55 -12.07 8.42
C SER A 3 5.64 -12.11 7.20
N THR A 4 4.56 -12.87 7.32
CA THR A 4 3.46 -12.88 6.37
C THR A 4 2.19 -12.47 7.10
N ILE A 5 1.56 -11.39 6.64
CA ILE A 5 0.39 -10.79 7.30
C ILE A 5 -0.77 -10.76 6.32
N GLU A 6 -1.94 -11.23 6.75
CA GLU A 6 -3.18 -11.06 6.00
C GLU A 6 -4.01 -9.91 6.58
N PHE A 7 -4.27 -8.90 5.77
CA PHE A 7 -5.26 -7.86 6.06
C PHE A 7 -6.57 -8.24 5.38
N LYS A 8 -7.62 -8.45 6.18
CA LYS A 8 -8.94 -8.83 5.69
C LYS A 8 -9.88 -7.65 5.78
N PHE A 9 -10.24 -7.10 4.62
CA PHE A 9 -11.17 -5.99 4.50
C PHE A 9 -12.56 -6.51 4.11
N PRO A 10 -13.62 -6.13 4.82
CA PRO A 10 -14.97 -6.54 4.45
C PRO A 10 -15.43 -5.86 3.16
N LYS A 11 -16.52 -6.37 2.59
CA LYS A 11 -17.26 -5.75 1.48
C LYS A 11 -17.53 -4.26 1.77
N ARG A 12 -17.44 -3.41 0.74
CA ARG A 12 -17.74 -1.96 0.84
C ARG A 12 -18.63 -1.52 -0.31
N GLY A 13 -19.90 -1.22 -0.01
CA GLY A 13 -20.89 -0.88 -1.04
C GLY A 13 -21.03 -2.02 -2.05
N THR A 14 -20.76 -1.76 -3.32
CA THR A 14 -20.76 -2.76 -4.40
C THR A 14 -19.43 -3.50 -4.56
N MET A 15 -18.35 -3.07 -3.89
CA MET A 15 -17.03 -3.72 -3.98
C MET A 15 -16.94 -4.95 -3.08
N PRO A 16 -16.41 -6.08 -3.58
CA PRO A 16 -16.26 -7.32 -2.80
C PRO A 16 -15.28 -7.16 -1.63
N PRO A 17 -15.28 -8.09 -0.66
CA PRO A 17 -14.21 -8.14 0.34
C PRO A 17 -12.84 -8.32 -0.33
N VAL A 18 -11.80 -7.80 0.31
CA VAL A 18 -10.42 -7.85 -0.20
C VAL A 18 -9.53 -8.45 0.89
N VAL A 19 -8.66 -9.37 0.48
CA VAL A 19 -7.54 -9.84 1.30
C VAL A 19 -6.26 -9.28 0.71
N ILE A 20 -5.47 -8.60 1.52
CA ILE A 20 -4.12 -8.18 1.16
C ILE A 20 -3.16 -9.05 1.95
N THR A 21 -2.31 -9.79 1.25
CA THR A 21 -1.23 -10.57 1.88
C THR A 21 0.08 -9.82 1.72
N TRP A 22 0.67 -9.43 2.84
CA TRP A 22 1.95 -8.73 2.88
C TRP A 22 3.05 -9.68 3.33
N TYR A 23 4.01 -9.92 2.43
CA TYR A 23 5.25 -10.63 2.69
C TYR A 23 6.38 -9.63 2.96
N ASP A 24 7.05 -9.79 4.09
CA ASP A 24 8.23 -9.01 4.47
C ASP A 24 9.35 -9.94 4.98
N GLY A 25 10.60 -9.50 4.80
CA GLY A 25 11.81 -10.22 5.18
C GLY A 25 12.58 -10.83 4.01
N VAL A 26 13.90 -10.99 4.20
CA VAL A 26 14.85 -11.38 3.13
C VAL A 26 14.71 -12.83 2.65
N ASP A 27 14.16 -13.71 3.48
CA ASP A 27 13.96 -15.14 3.23
C ASP A 27 12.48 -15.51 3.05
N ASN A 28 11.56 -14.54 3.11
CA ASN A 28 10.12 -14.76 2.96
C ASN A 28 9.63 -14.29 1.58
N ILE A 29 9.97 -15.10 0.58
CA ILE A 29 9.70 -14.78 -0.82
C ILE A 29 8.43 -15.52 -1.26
N PRO A 30 7.37 -14.82 -1.67
CA PRO A 30 6.13 -15.47 -2.12
C PRO A 30 6.34 -16.21 -3.44
N SER A 31 5.47 -17.19 -3.70
CA SER A 31 5.30 -17.74 -5.05
C SER A 31 4.70 -16.68 -5.97
N VAL A 32 5.22 -16.59 -7.19
CA VAL A 32 4.67 -15.70 -8.23
C VAL A 32 3.77 -16.50 -9.18
N PRO A 33 2.76 -15.86 -9.80
CA PRO A 33 1.87 -16.51 -10.75
C PRO A 33 2.59 -16.90 -12.04
N GLU A 34 1.98 -17.82 -12.79
CA GLU A 34 2.43 -18.14 -14.14
C GLU A 34 2.45 -16.89 -15.03
N GLY A 35 3.45 -16.76 -15.89
CA GLY A 35 3.61 -15.59 -16.75
C GLY A 35 4.11 -14.33 -16.02
N TYR A 36 4.55 -14.42 -14.76
CA TYR A 36 5.11 -13.27 -14.02
C TYR A 36 6.31 -12.63 -14.73
N GLY A 37 7.08 -13.41 -15.49
CA GLY A 37 8.25 -12.92 -16.22
C GLY A 37 9.36 -12.42 -15.29
N VAL A 38 10.12 -11.42 -15.74
CA VAL A 38 11.26 -10.88 -14.99
C VAL A 38 10.79 -9.85 -13.96
N SER A 39 11.40 -9.88 -12.78
CA SER A 39 11.25 -8.82 -11.79
C SER A 39 12.18 -7.66 -12.15
N GLU A 40 11.64 -6.61 -12.76
CA GLU A 40 12.45 -5.44 -13.12
C GLU A 40 12.89 -4.66 -11.87
N ILE A 41 14.10 -4.12 -11.91
CA ILE A 41 14.64 -3.23 -10.88
C ILE A 41 14.38 -1.80 -11.37
N ASP A 42 13.69 -0.99 -10.57
CA ASP A 42 13.52 0.43 -10.88
C ASP A 42 14.91 1.11 -10.86
N PRO A 43 15.36 1.73 -11.98
CA PRO A 43 16.68 2.31 -12.06
C PRO A 43 16.87 3.52 -11.12
N ASN A 44 15.80 4.07 -10.55
CA ASN A 44 15.84 5.22 -9.64
C ASN A 44 15.93 4.82 -8.16
N ILE A 45 16.07 3.54 -7.83
CA ILE A 45 16.22 3.12 -6.43
C ILE A 45 17.54 3.69 -5.90
N PRO A 46 17.52 4.54 -4.85
CA PRO A 46 18.73 5.10 -4.27
C PRO A 46 19.58 3.99 -3.63
N SER A 47 20.90 4.13 -3.69
CA SER A 47 21.81 3.22 -3.00
C SER A 47 21.68 3.39 -1.49
N VAL A 48 21.50 2.29 -0.76
CA VAL A 48 21.51 2.30 0.70
C VAL A 48 22.97 2.14 1.15
N GLY A 49 23.50 3.15 1.84
CA GLY A 49 24.86 3.11 2.40
C GLY A 49 25.99 3.02 1.36
N GLY A 50 25.78 3.48 0.13
CA GLY A 50 26.79 3.42 -0.95
C GLY A 50 26.98 2.02 -1.56
N GLY A 51 26.21 1.01 -1.12
CA GLY A 51 26.21 -0.32 -1.70
C GLY A 51 25.46 -0.35 -3.03
N LYS A 52 25.97 -1.14 -4.00
CA LYS A 52 25.20 -1.50 -5.19
C LYS A 52 23.99 -2.35 -4.78
N ILE A 53 22.85 -2.14 -5.42
CA ILE A 53 21.66 -2.96 -5.24
C ILE A 53 22.02 -4.40 -5.63
N GLN A 54 21.88 -5.32 -4.68
CA GLN A 54 22.05 -6.73 -4.99
C GLN A 54 20.81 -7.24 -5.74
N PRO A 55 20.99 -8.06 -6.79
CA PRO A 55 19.85 -8.68 -7.46
C PRO A 55 19.06 -9.51 -6.44
N ALA A 56 17.81 -9.13 -6.18
CA ALA A 56 16.93 -9.95 -5.37
C ALA A 56 16.42 -11.13 -6.21
N LYS A 57 16.20 -12.28 -5.57
CA LYS A 57 15.51 -13.43 -6.20
C LYS A 57 14.10 -13.02 -6.70
N LEU A 58 13.48 -12.05 -6.03
CA LEU A 58 12.27 -11.35 -6.41
C LEU A 58 12.34 -9.92 -5.86
N ASN A 59 12.14 -8.88 -6.67
CA ASN A 59 12.15 -7.50 -6.16
C ASN A 59 10.83 -7.19 -5.44
N PRO A 60 10.84 -6.21 -4.52
CA PRO A 60 9.61 -5.69 -3.93
C PRO A 60 8.63 -5.24 -5.00
N GLY A 61 7.36 -5.61 -4.81
CA GLY A 61 6.30 -5.31 -5.76
C GLY A 61 4.95 -5.66 -5.20
N LYS A 62 3.97 -5.71 -6.10
CA LYS A 62 2.58 -6.02 -5.80
C LYS A 62 1.97 -6.82 -6.93
N GLU A 63 1.08 -7.71 -6.54
CA GLU A 63 0.21 -8.46 -7.43
C GLU A 63 -1.23 -8.17 -7.03
N ILE A 64 -2.11 -7.98 -8.01
CA ILE A 64 -3.54 -7.76 -7.78
C ILE A 64 -4.29 -8.77 -8.62
N TYR A 65 -5.09 -9.58 -7.94
CA TYR A 65 -5.84 -10.66 -8.55
C TYR A 65 -7.30 -10.25 -8.70
N SER A 66 -7.82 -10.41 -9.92
CA SER A 66 -9.25 -10.39 -10.20
C SER A 66 -9.69 -11.78 -10.67
N LYS A 67 -10.95 -11.93 -11.07
CA LYS A 67 -11.46 -13.20 -11.59
C LYS A 67 -10.70 -13.66 -12.84
N ASP A 68 -10.40 -12.74 -13.74
CA ASP A 68 -9.91 -13.05 -15.09
C ASP A 68 -8.56 -12.40 -15.44
N LEU A 69 -8.10 -11.45 -14.61
CA LEU A 69 -6.87 -10.69 -14.82
C LEU A 69 -5.99 -10.70 -13.58
N ILE A 70 -4.70 -10.80 -13.79
CA ILE A 70 -3.67 -10.59 -12.78
C ILE A 70 -2.88 -9.35 -13.18
N PHE A 71 -2.74 -8.43 -12.25
CA PHE A 71 -1.89 -7.25 -12.42
C PHE A 71 -0.62 -7.42 -11.60
N LYS A 72 0.51 -7.01 -12.16
CA LYS A 72 1.81 -6.95 -11.50
C LYS A 72 2.33 -5.52 -11.55
N GLY A 73 3.03 -5.08 -10.51
CA GLY A 73 3.81 -3.84 -10.57
C GLY A 73 4.86 -3.76 -9.47
N GLY A 74 5.83 -2.86 -9.64
CA GLY A 74 6.87 -2.58 -8.65
C GLY A 74 6.38 -1.64 -7.54
N SER A 75 7.07 -0.51 -7.39
CA SER A 75 6.76 0.52 -6.39
C SER A 75 5.36 1.11 -6.55
N HIS A 76 4.84 1.81 -5.54
CA HIS A 76 3.51 2.43 -5.60
C HIS A 76 3.33 3.42 -6.77
N GLY A 77 4.43 3.98 -7.30
CA GLY A 77 4.41 4.88 -8.46
C GLY A 77 4.53 4.16 -9.81
N SER A 78 4.85 2.86 -9.82
CA SER A 78 4.98 2.08 -11.06
C SER A 78 3.61 1.76 -11.65
N THR A 79 3.48 1.96 -12.97
CA THR A 79 2.31 1.49 -13.74
C THR A 79 2.16 -0.03 -13.60
N LEU A 80 0.93 -0.49 -13.45
CA LEU A 80 0.60 -1.91 -13.41
C LEU A 80 0.62 -2.51 -14.83
N SER A 81 1.17 -3.71 -14.95
CA SER A 81 1.09 -4.55 -16.16
C SER A 81 0.11 -5.69 -15.93
N ILE A 82 -0.63 -6.07 -16.97
CA ILE A 82 -1.47 -7.27 -16.95
C ILE A 82 -0.61 -8.46 -17.37
N ILE A 83 -0.72 -9.58 -16.66
CA ILE A 83 -0.07 -10.83 -17.02
C ILE A 83 -1.10 -11.95 -17.19
N PRO A 84 -0.88 -12.89 -18.14
CA PRO A 84 0.20 -12.89 -19.14
C PRO A 84 -0.03 -11.86 -20.26
N ASP A 85 0.98 -11.63 -21.11
CA ASP A 85 0.97 -10.60 -22.17
C ASP A 85 -0.21 -10.71 -23.14
N GLU A 86 -0.71 -11.92 -23.38
CA GLU A 86 -1.89 -12.15 -24.22
C GLU A 86 -3.12 -11.44 -23.65
N LYS A 87 -3.31 -11.51 -22.32
CA LYS A 87 -4.39 -10.80 -21.62
C LYS A 87 -4.19 -9.29 -21.64
N ALA A 88 -2.95 -8.81 -21.59
CA ALA A 88 -2.65 -7.40 -21.75
C ALA A 88 -3.10 -6.89 -23.13
N LYS A 89 -2.77 -7.60 -24.21
CA LYS A 89 -3.16 -7.25 -25.60
C LYS A 89 -4.67 -7.31 -25.83
N GLU A 90 -5.36 -8.28 -25.22
CA GLU A 90 -6.83 -8.36 -25.24
C GLU A 90 -7.49 -7.14 -24.56
N MET A 91 -6.88 -6.68 -23.46
CA MET A 91 -7.39 -5.56 -22.66
C MET A 91 -7.03 -4.20 -23.24
N GLU A 92 -5.89 -4.06 -23.91
CA GLU A 92 -5.41 -2.79 -24.49
C GLU A 92 -6.49 -2.09 -25.33
N LYS A 93 -7.22 -2.85 -26.16
CA LYS A 93 -8.30 -2.33 -27.01
C LYS A 93 -9.55 -1.90 -26.24
N LYS A 94 -9.68 -2.30 -24.98
CA LYS A 94 -10.84 -2.02 -24.11
C LYS A 94 -10.55 -0.94 -23.07
N LEU A 95 -9.28 -0.58 -22.87
CA LEU A 95 -8.90 0.42 -21.89
C LEU A 95 -9.35 1.81 -22.34
N PRO A 96 -9.92 2.63 -21.44
CA PRO A 96 -10.27 3.99 -21.78
C PRO A 96 -9.00 4.83 -22.00
N PRO A 97 -9.07 5.88 -22.82
CA PRO A 97 -7.97 6.84 -22.93
C PRO A 97 -7.74 7.51 -21.57
N VAL A 98 -6.49 7.49 -21.09
CA VAL A 98 -6.10 8.14 -19.84
C VAL A 98 -5.57 9.54 -20.17
N PRO A 99 -6.21 10.62 -19.69
CA PRO A 99 -5.74 11.96 -19.97
C PRO A 99 -4.39 12.21 -19.30
N LYS A 100 -3.51 12.94 -20.00
CA LYS A 100 -2.24 13.37 -19.43
C LYS A 100 -2.51 14.31 -18.26
N SER A 101 -1.80 14.08 -17.15
CA SER A 101 -1.84 14.99 -16.00
C SER A 101 -1.35 16.39 -16.38
N PRO A 102 -2.08 17.47 -16.05
CA PRO A 102 -1.72 18.84 -16.41
C PRO A 102 -0.51 19.39 -15.61
N SER A 103 -0.19 18.76 -14.48
CA SER A 103 0.90 19.16 -13.57
C SER A 103 1.56 17.93 -12.95
N ASN A 104 2.82 18.04 -12.53
CA ASN A 104 3.51 16.99 -11.79
C ASN A 104 3.11 16.99 -10.31
N HIS A 105 3.65 16.05 -9.51
CA HIS A 105 3.31 15.92 -8.08
C HIS A 105 3.49 17.23 -7.29
N PHE A 106 4.66 17.88 -7.42
CA PHE A 106 4.98 19.10 -6.68
C PHE A 106 4.13 20.30 -7.11
N ALA A 107 3.94 20.49 -8.42
CA ALA A 107 3.12 21.56 -8.95
C ALA A 107 1.64 21.37 -8.59
N ASN A 108 1.11 20.13 -8.65
CA ASN A 108 -0.26 19.84 -8.23
C ASN A 108 -0.50 20.19 -6.76
N PHE A 109 0.45 19.93 -5.87
CA PHE A 109 0.33 20.34 -4.47
C PHE A 109 0.15 21.85 -4.32
N LEU A 110 1.02 22.66 -4.95
CA LEU A 110 0.94 24.12 -4.88
C LEU A 110 -0.35 24.66 -5.52
N LEU A 111 -0.75 24.12 -6.67
CA LEU A 111 -1.98 24.52 -7.35
C LEU A 111 -3.23 24.13 -6.57
N ALA A 112 -3.22 22.98 -5.89
CA ALA A 112 -4.31 22.57 -5.01
C ALA A 112 -4.43 23.47 -3.77
N CYS A 113 -3.32 23.87 -3.16
CA CYS A 113 -3.33 24.87 -2.09
C CYS A 113 -3.91 26.22 -2.52
N GLN A 114 -3.79 26.56 -3.81
CA GLN A 114 -4.40 27.76 -4.41
C GLN A 114 -5.85 27.56 -4.87
N GLY A 115 -6.43 26.37 -4.71
CA GLY A 115 -7.76 26.03 -5.21
C GLY A 115 -7.87 25.94 -6.74
N LYS A 116 -6.74 25.91 -7.46
CA LYS A 116 -6.70 25.87 -8.94
C LYS A 116 -6.77 24.46 -9.51
N GLU A 117 -6.40 23.46 -8.73
CA GLU A 117 -6.50 22.05 -9.09
C GLU A 117 -7.02 21.22 -7.89
N LYS A 118 -7.52 20.02 -8.16
CA LYS A 118 -7.78 19.03 -7.10
C LYS A 118 -6.46 18.34 -6.71
N ALA A 119 -6.24 18.16 -5.40
CA ALA A 119 -5.12 17.38 -4.90
C ALA A 119 -5.24 15.92 -5.35
N ARG A 120 -4.19 15.38 -5.97
CA ARG A 120 -4.14 13.97 -6.44
C ARG A 120 -3.61 12.99 -5.39
N SER A 121 -3.07 13.50 -4.29
CA SER A 121 -2.64 12.71 -3.13
C SER A 121 -3.24 13.30 -1.85
N PRO A 122 -4.59 13.29 -1.69
CA PRO A 122 -5.25 13.95 -0.57
C PRO A 122 -5.11 13.17 0.74
N PHE A 123 -5.21 13.87 1.88
CA PHE A 123 -5.14 13.27 3.21
C PHE A 123 -6.26 12.25 3.50
N GLU A 124 -7.42 12.41 2.87
CA GLU A 124 -8.54 11.46 2.97
C GLU A 124 -8.15 10.05 2.47
N ILE A 125 -7.13 9.94 1.62
CA ILE A 125 -6.55 8.67 1.18
C ILE A 125 -5.30 8.32 2.00
N ALA A 126 -4.39 9.27 2.20
CA ALA A 126 -3.11 9.01 2.88
C ALA A 126 -3.28 8.63 4.36
N GLY A 127 -4.27 9.19 5.06
CA GLY A 127 -4.56 8.90 6.46
C GLY A 127 -4.95 7.43 6.68
N PRO A 128 -6.05 6.95 6.06
CA PRO A 128 -6.44 5.54 6.15
C PRO A 128 -5.38 4.57 5.64
N LEU A 129 -4.64 4.92 4.58
CA LEU A 129 -3.53 4.11 4.08
C LEU A 129 -2.43 3.95 5.15
N SER A 130 -2.04 5.05 5.80
CA SER A 130 -1.04 5.02 6.87
C SER A 130 -1.53 4.19 8.06
N GLN A 131 -2.82 4.27 8.40
CA GLN A 131 -3.42 3.46 9.46
C GLN A 131 -3.28 1.95 9.20
N VAL A 132 -3.49 1.50 7.95
CA VAL A 132 -3.29 0.09 7.58
C VAL A 132 -1.84 -0.34 7.83
N PHE A 133 -0.86 0.46 7.41
CA PHE A 133 0.56 0.16 7.64
C PHE A 133 0.90 0.10 9.14
N CYS A 134 0.43 1.06 9.94
CA CYS A 134 0.64 1.06 11.39
C CYS A 134 0.05 -0.18 12.07
N LEU A 135 -1.16 -0.61 11.68
CA LEU A 135 -1.76 -1.85 12.18
C LEU A 135 -0.97 -3.10 11.76
N GLY A 136 -0.37 -3.08 10.57
CA GLY A 136 0.58 -4.10 10.11
C GLY A 136 1.80 -4.20 11.00
N VAL A 137 2.47 -3.07 11.25
CA VAL A 137 3.65 -3.00 12.14
C VAL A 137 3.30 -3.42 13.57
N ALA A 138 2.14 -3.00 14.09
CA ALA A 138 1.66 -3.45 15.40
C ALA A 138 1.45 -4.98 15.42
N THR A 139 0.85 -5.53 14.37
CA THR A 139 0.66 -6.98 14.20
C THR A 139 2.00 -7.73 14.19
N GLN A 140 3.01 -7.24 13.45
CA GLN A 140 4.36 -7.82 13.43
C GLN A 140 5.01 -7.80 14.81
N ARG A 141 4.95 -6.64 15.49
CA ARG A 141 5.61 -6.43 16.78
C ARG A 141 4.99 -7.24 17.90
N LEU A 142 3.66 -7.36 17.89
CA LEU A 142 2.92 -8.09 18.92
C LEU A 142 2.80 -9.58 18.61
N ASN A 143 2.91 -9.96 17.32
CA ASN A 143 2.59 -11.29 16.80
C ASN A 143 1.19 -11.76 17.22
N ARG A 144 0.19 -10.89 17.04
CA ARG A 144 -1.21 -11.15 17.43
C ARG A 144 -2.18 -10.80 16.33
N LYS A 145 -3.29 -11.53 16.28
CA LYS A 145 -4.43 -11.15 15.43
C LYS A 145 -5.07 -9.87 15.96
N ILE A 146 -5.19 -8.86 15.11
CA ILE A 146 -5.90 -7.61 15.41
C ILE A 146 -7.23 -7.58 14.64
N VAL A 147 -8.33 -7.41 15.36
CA VAL A 147 -9.66 -7.07 14.82
C VAL A 147 -9.91 -5.61 15.14
N PHE A 148 -9.74 -4.76 14.14
CA PHE A 148 -9.85 -3.32 14.27
C PHE A 148 -11.24 -2.82 13.83
N ASP A 149 -11.95 -2.17 14.73
CA ASP A 149 -13.17 -1.45 14.44
C ASP A 149 -12.83 -0.07 13.87
N ARG A 150 -13.27 0.19 12.64
CA ARG A 150 -12.95 1.41 11.89
C ARG A 150 -13.76 2.63 12.38
N GLU A 151 -14.91 2.41 12.99
CA GLU A 151 -15.78 3.49 13.47
C GLU A 151 -15.26 4.00 14.82
N THR A 152 -15.05 3.07 15.76
CA THR A 152 -14.54 3.42 17.10
C THR A 152 -13.02 3.62 17.11
N LYS A 153 -12.31 3.16 16.08
CA LYS A 153 -10.85 3.16 15.93
C LYS A 153 -10.13 2.37 17.04
N ARG A 154 -10.69 1.22 17.41
CA ARG A 154 -10.22 0.37 18.52
C ARG A 154 -9.97 -1.07 18.08
N VAL A 155 -9.09 -1.76 18.78
CA VAL A 155 -8.96 -3.22 18.67
C VAL A 155 -9.98 -3.87 19.61
N THR A 156 -10.84 -4.73 19.07
CA THR A 156 -11.99 -5.28 19.83
C THR A 156 -11.75 -6.67 20.38
N ASN A 157 -10.72 -7.38 19.92
CA ASN A 157 -10.45 -8.77 20.28
C ASN A 157 -9.23 -8.96 21.19
N ASP A 158 -8.48 -7.90 21.50
CA ASP A 158 -7.27 -7.97 22.34
C ASP A 158 -7.03 -6.63 23.03
N ALA A 159 -7.25 -6.59 24.34
CA ALA A 159 -7.11 -5.37 25.14
C ALA A 159 -5.66 -4.85 25.21
N PHE A 160 -4.66 -5.72 25.12
CA PHE A 160 -3.26 -5.29 25.13
C PHE A 160 -2.87 -4.69 23.78
N ALA A 161 -3.30 -5.29 22.67
CA ALA A 161 -3.12 -4.71 21.34
C ALA A 161 -3.89 -3.40 21.17
N ASP A 162 -5.08 -3.28 21.78
CA ASP A 162 -5.83 -2.04 21.83
C ASP A 162 -5.09 -0.94 22.61
N ALA A 163 -4.61 -1.27 23.81
CA ALA A 163 -3.80 -0.36 24.62
C ALA A 163 -2.51 0.05 23.88
N PHE A 164 -1.93 -0.84 23.08
CA PHE A 164 -0.75 -0.53 22.25
C PHE A 164 -1.00 0.55 21.20
N LEU A 165 -2.25 0.80 20.80
CA LEU A 165 -2.60 1.94 19.93
C LEU A 165 -2.44 3.29 20.63
N THR A 166 -2.43 3.29 21.97
CA THR A 166 -2.19 4.50 22.76
C THR A 166 -0.70 4.82 22.71
N GLY A 167 -0.35 5.82 21.92
CA GLY A 167 1.01 6.32 21.83
C GLY A 167 1.45 7.11 23.07
N ALA A 168 2.62 7.75 22.96
CA ALA A 168 3.06 8.71 23.96
C ALA A 168 2.05 9.87 24.08
N PRO A 169 1.89 10.47 25.27
CA PRO A 169 1.06 11.66 25.41
C PRO A 169 1.57 12.77 24.47
N PRO A 170 0.69 13.69 24.03
CA PRO A 170 1.10 14.85 23.26
C PRO A 170 2.26 15.58 23.94
N ARG A 171 3.14 16.16 23.13
CA ARG A 171 4.21 17.02 23.64
C ARG A 171 3.60 18.12 24.50
N LYS A 172 4.21 18.41 25.65
CA LYS A 172 3.76 19.50 26.55
C LYS A 172 3.58 20.82 25.77
N GLY A 173 2.42 21.45 25.92
CA GLY A 173 2.01 22.67 25.23
C GLY A 173 1.39 22.46 23.85
N TRP A 174 1.22 21.21 23.39
CA TRP A 174 0.59 20.86 22.12
C TRP A 174 -0.72 20.08 22.30
N GLU A 175 -1.21 19.95 23.54
CA GLU A 175 -2.32 19.09 23.91
C GLU A 175 -3.60 19.44 23.13
N ASP A 176 -3.84 20.72 22.85
CA ASP A 176 -5.02 21.18 22.12
C ASP A 176 -5.06 20.75 20.66
N PHE A 177 -3.90 20.49 20.03
CA PHE A 177 -3.83 20.00 18.65
C PHE A 177 -4.13 18.51 18.51
N TYR A 178 -4.24 17.79 19.63
CA TYR A 178 -4.48 16.34 19.66
C TYR A 178 -5.89 15.98 20.16
N LYS A 179 -6.73 16.98 20.44
CA LYS A 179 -8.17 16.81 20.71
C LYS A 179 -8.87 16.62 19.36
N ILE A 180 -9.19 15.37 19.03
CA ILE A 180 -9.93 14.95 17.81
C ILE A 180 -11.41 14.81 18.15
#